data_AF-A0A024GXS9-F1
#
_entry.id   AF-A0A024GXS9-F1
#
_cell.length_a   1.000
_cell.length_b   1.000
_cell.length_c   1.000
_cell.angle_alpha   90.00
_cell.angle_beta   90.00
_cell.angle_gamma   90.00
#
_symmetry.space_group_name_H-M   'P 1'
#
loop_
_entity.id
_entity.type
_entity.pdbx_description
1 polymer ?
#
loop_
_entity_poly.entity_id
_entity_poly.type
_entity_poly.pdbx_seq_one_letter_code
_entity_poly.pdbx_strand_id
1 'polypeptide(L)'
;MTDKLTEALRAVTAESLQIIRLLDAAAEIQWEPSPVPKPREDTTQRAKGGHGDPTGDIVLDARRLAVRESFTRAERALADYLAFLRSTRQELARAVENWNGETVE
;
A
#
# COMPACT_ATOMS: atom_id res chain seq x y z
N MET A 1 -9.41 5.92 -30.70
CA MET A 1 -9.83 6.27 -29.32
C MET A 1 -9.67 5.08 -28.38
N THR A 2 -10.08 3.89 -28.82
CA THR A 2 -9.95 2.61 -28.11
C THR A 2 -8.51 2.22 -27.74
N ASP A 3 -7.52 2.54 -28.58
CA ASP A 3 -6.11 2.19 -28.30
C ASP A 3 -5.55 2.92 -27.07
N LYS A 4 -5.81 4.22 -26.93
CA LYS A 4 -5.38 5.01 -25.76
C LYS A 4 -6.04 4.53 -24.46
N LEU A 5 -7.32 4.12 -24.53
CA LEU A 5 -8.03 3.55 -23.39
C LEU A 5 -7.48 2.18 -23.00
N THR A 6 -7.13 1.36 -24.00
CA THR A 6 -6.51 0.06 -23.79
C THR A 6 -5.12 0.20 -23.14
N GLU A 7 -4.33 1.16 -23.58
CA GLU A 7 -3.04 1.50 -22.99
C GLU A 7 -3.20 1.98 -21.54
N ALA A 8 -4.12 2.90 -21.28
CA ALA A 8 -4.41 3.37 -19.92
C ALA A 8 -4.87 2.22 -19.00
N LEU A 9 -5.74 1.32 -19.49
CA LEU A 9 -6.19 0.17 -18.71
C LEU A 9 -5.04 -0.80 -18.41
N ARG A 10 -4.15 -1.04 -19.37
CA ARG A 10 -2.94 -1.85 -19.16
C ARG A 10 -2.04 -1.23 -18.10
N ALA A 11 -1.80 0.09 -18.18
CA ALA A 11 -0.97 0.81 -17.22
C ALA A 11 -1.56 0.71 -15.80
N VAL A 12 -2.85 1.03 -15.62
CA VAL A 12 -3.54 0.89 -14.33
C VAL A 12 -3.43 -0.53 -13.79
N THR A 13 -3.69 -1.54 -14.64
CA THR A 13 -3.67 -2.94 -14.22
C THR A 13 -2.28 -3.34 -13.77
N ALA A 14 -1.25 -2.94 -14.53
CA ALA A 14 0.14 -3.20 -14.19
C ALA A 14 0.52 -2.55 -12.85
N GLU A 15 0.24 -1.27 -12.66
CA GLU A 15 0.53 -0.55 -11.41
C GLU A 15 -0.21 -1.16 -10.21
N SER A 16 -1.50 -1.49 -10.37
CA SER A 16 -2.29 -2.12 -9.31
C SER A 16 -1.69 -3.46 -8.88
N LEU A 17 -1.21 -4.26 -9.84
CA LEU A 17 -0.54 -5.53 -9.54
C LEU A 17 0.81 -5.33 -8.83
N GLN A 18 1.58 -4.29 -9.19
CA GLN A 18 2.82 -3.98 -8.48
C GLN A 18 2.55 -3.52 -7.05
N ILE A 19 1.52 -2.71 -6.82
CA ILE A 19 1.11 -2.30 -5.47
C ILE A 19 0.76 -3.52 -4.62
N ILE A 20 -0.02 -4.48 -5.14
CA ILE A 20 -0.38 -5.71 -4.41
C ILE A 20 0.89 -6.49 -4.01
N ARG A 21 1.84 -6.67 -4.94
CA ARG A 21 3.10 -7.36 -4.62
C ARG A 21 3.91 -6.66 -3.53
N LEU A 22 3.92 -5.34 -3.54
CA LEU A 22 4.60 -4.54 -2.51
C LEU A 22 3.86 -4.60 -1.17
N LEU A 23 2.53 -4.64 -1.17
CA LEU A 23 1.72 -4.83 0.03
C LEU A 23 2.01 -6.19 0.67
N ASP A 24 2.11 -7.26 -0.12
CA ASP A 24 2.48 -8.59 0.40
C ASP A 24 3.85 -8.58 1.07
N ALA A 25 4.85 -7.94 0.45
CA ALA A 25 6.18 -7.80 1.04
C ALA A 25 6.18 -6.93 2.30
N ALA A 26 5.43 -5.81 2.29
CA ALA A 26 5.31 -4.90 3.41
C ALA A 26 4.54 -5.53 4.59
N ALA A 27 3.59 -6.42 4.32
CA ALA A 27 2.81 -7.13 5.32
C ALA A 27 3.71 -7.94 6.27
N GLU A 28 4.78 -8.53 5.74
CA GLU A 28 5.77 -9.30 6.49
C GLU A 28 6.83 -8.39 7.15
N ILE A 29 7.46 -7.51 6.35
CA ILE A 29 8.61 -6.69 6.80
C ILE A 29 8.23 -5.75 7.95
N GLN A 30 6.98 -5.26 8.02
CA GLN A 30 6.55 -4.36 9.09
C GLN A 30 6.58 -5.00 10.50
N TRP A 31 6.73 -6.32 10.60
CA TRP A 31 6.86 -7.06 11.86
C TRP A 31 8.30 -7.40 12.20
N GLU A 32 9.19 -7.44 11.21
CA GLU A 32 10.61 -7.74 11.40
C GLU A 32 11.36 -6.59 12.09
N PRO A 33 12.46 -6.86 12.83
CA PRO A 33 13.35 -5.82 13.30
C PRO A 33 13.95 -5.07 12.11
N SER A 34 13.91 -3.74 12.15
CA SER A 34 14.60 -2.93 11.13
C SER A 34 16.09 -3.27 11.11
N PRO A 35 16.71 -3.39 9.92
CA PRO A 35 18.14 -3.67 9.82
C PRO A 35 18.93 -2.47 10.35
N VAL A 36 19.33 -2.54 11.62
CA VAL A 36 20.27 -1.60 12.23
C VAL A 36 21.69 -2.09 11.90
N PRO A 37 22.54 -1.27 11.27
CA PRO A 37 23.96 -1.58 11.16
C PRO A 37 24.52 -1.73 12.57
N LYS A 38 24.85 -2.97 12.99
CA LYS A 38 25.50 -3.19 14.28
C LYS A 38 26.91 -2.59 14.21
N PRO A 39 27.29 -1.66 15.10
CA PRO A 39 28.68 -1.27 15.24
C PRO A 39 29.49 -2.53 15.58
N ARG A 40 30.51 -2.83 14.78
CA ARG A 40 31.44 -3.92 15.09
C ARG A 40 32.45 -3.39 16.09
N GLU A 41 32.20 -3.60 17.38
CA GLU A 41 33.20 -3.42 18.41
C GLU A 41 33.18 -4.62 19.37
N ASP A 42 33.90 -5.68 19.01
CA ASP A 42 34.44 -6.60 20.00
C ASP A 42 35.57 -5.87 20.73
N THR A 43 35.22 -5.12 21.77
CA THR A 43 36.18 -4.72 22.79
C THR A 43 35.91 -5.52 24.06
N THR A 44 36.97 -5.91 24.76
CA THR A 44 36.91 -6.78 25.96
C THR A 44 36.35 -6.09 27.21
N GLN A 45 35.73 -4.92 27.09
CA GLN A 45 35.14 -4.22 28.22
C GLN A 45 33.72 -4.70 28.50
N ARG A 46 33.48 -5.18 29.74
CA ARG A 46 32.15 -5.45 30.28
C ARG A 46 31.27 -4.20 30.12
N ALA A 47 30.21 -4.29 29.32
CA ALA A 47 29.21 -3.25 29.19
C ALA A 47 28.66 -2.87 30.57
N LYS A 48 28.89 -1.61 30.98
CA LYS A 48 28.18 -1.02 32.12
C LYS A 48 26.72 -0.84 31.71
N GLY A 49 25.82 -1.51 32.42
CA GLY A 49 24.41 -1.67 32.05
C GLY A 49 23.70 -0.35 31.75
N GLY A 50 23.27 -0.19 30.50
CA GLY A 50 22.08 0.58 30.16
C GLY A 50 20.90 -0.39 30.13
N HIS A 51 19.82 -0.07 30.84
CA HIS A 51 18.56 -0.79 30.65
C HIS A 51 18.05 -0.36 29.28
N GLY A 52 18.25 -1.20 28.26
CA GLY A 52 17.65 -0.95 26.95
C GLY A 52 16.14 -0.90 27.11
N ASP A 53 15.49 0.07 26.46
CA ASP A 53 14.03 0.12 26.34
C ASP A 53 13.62 -0.51 25.01
N PRO A 54 13.51 -1.85 24.93
CA PRO A 54 13.15 -2.52 23.70
C PRO A 54 11.77 -2.11 23.19
N THR A 55 10.88 -1.63 24.06
CA THR A 55 9.55 -1.18 23.67
C THR A 55 9.62 0.16 22.96
N GLY A 56 10.32 1.14 23.54
CA GLY A 56 10.58 2.44 22.91
C GLY A 56 11.27 2.30 21.56
N ASP A 57 12.32 1.48 21.50
CA ASP A 57 13.11 1.24 20.28
C ASP A 57 12.28 0.63 19.14
N ILE A 58 11.30 -0.22 19.45
CA ILE A 58 10.42 -0.84 18.45
C ILE A 58 9.28 0.10 18.04
N VAL A 59 8.66 0.81 18.99
CA VAL A 59 7.50 1.68 18.73
C VAL A 59 7.90 2.94 17.96
N LEU A 60 9.09 3.48 18.24
CA LEU A 60 9.61 4.71 17.63
C LEU A 60 10.51 4.46 16.41
N ASP A 61 10.57 3.21 15.92
CA ASP A 61 11.31 2.87 14.70
C ASP A 61 10.71 3.58 13.48
N ALA A 62 11.34 4.69 13.08
CA ALA A 62 10.90 5.53 11.98
C ALA A 62 10.76 4.76 10.65
N ARG A 63 11.57 3.72 10.42
CA ARG A 63 11.49 2.92 9.19
C ARG A 63 10.26 2.03 9.21
N ARG A 64 9.98 1.39 10.36
CA ARG A 64 8.75 0.61 10.55
C ARG A 64 7.51 1.48 10.39
N LEU A 65 7.52 2.68 10.98
CA LEU A 65 6.42 3.64 10.85
C LEU A 65 6.21 4.07 9.39
N ALA A 66 7.27 4.33 8.65
CA ALA A 66 7.19 4.69 7.23
C ALA A 66 6.60 3.56 6.35
N VAL A 67 6.96 2.29 6.63
CA VAL A 67 6.36 1.12 5.95
C VAL A 67 4.87 1.04 6.26
N ARG A 68 4.47 1.18 7.53
CA ARG A 68 3.05 1.14 7.95
C ARG A 68 2.23 2.25 7.33
N GLU A 69 2.74 3.47 7.33
CA GLU A 69 2.07 4.62 6.69
C GLU A 69 1.86 4.35 5.20
N SER A 70 2.90 3.88 4.51
CA SER A 70 2.85 3.56 3.08
C SER A 70 1.88 2.42 2.78
N PHE A 71 1.84 1.40 3.63
CA PHE A 71 0.91 0.28 3.56
C PHE A 71 -0.54 0.76 3.64
N THR A 72 -0.90 1.49 4.70
CA THR A 72 -2.25 2.03 4.88
C THR A 72 -2.66 2.98 3.74
N ARG A 73 -1.72 3.80 3.26
CA ARG A 73 -1.96 4.69 2.13
C ARG A 73 -2.26 3.91 0.85
N ALA A 74 -1.50 2.86 0.56
CA ALA A 74 -1.70 2.03 -0.62
C ALA A 74 -3.04 1.27 -0.57
N GLU A 75 -3.41 0.70 0.58
CA GLU A 75 -4.72 0.06 0.77
C GLU A 75 -5.87 1.02 0.51
N ARG A 76 -5.81 2.23 1.11
CA ARG A 76 -6.83 3.26 0.90
C ARG A 76 -6.91 3.67 -0.57
N ALA A 77 -5.77 3.88 -1.23
CA ALA A 77 -5.75 4.26 -2.64
C ALA A 77 -6.41 3.21 -3.54
N LEU A 78 -6.17 1.91 -3.31
CA LEU A 78 -6.80 0.83 -4.06
C LEU A 78 -8.31 0.77 -3.80
N ALA A 79 -8.74 0.95 -2.55
CA ALA A 79 -10.16 0.97 -2.18
C ALA A 79 -10.90 2.13 -2.83
N ASP A 80 -10.33 3.34 -2.76
CA ASP A 80 -10.89 4.56 -3.36
C ASP A 80 -10.97 4.43 -4.88
N TYR A 81 -9.92 3.89 -5.51
CA TYR A 81 -9.89 3.65 -6.96
C TYR A 81 -10.98 2.66 -7.40
N LEU A 82 -11.15 1.56 -6.67
CA LEU A 82 -12.20 0.58 -6.96
C LEU A 82 -13.60 1.17 -6.80
N ALA A 83 -13.82 1.98 -5.76
CA ALA A 83 -15.09 2.68 -5.56
C ALA A 83 -15.40 3.62 -6.72
N PHE A 84 -14.42 4.40 -7.16
CA PHE A 84 -14.54 5.32 -8.30
C PHE A 84 -14.85 4.58 -9.62
N LEU A 85 -14.17 3.46 -9.91
CA LEU A 85 -14.47 2.67 -11.11
C LEU A 85 -15.89 2.09 -11.08
N ARG A 86 -16.34 1.64 -9.90
CA ARG A 86 -17.69 1.09 -9.74
C ARG A 86 -18.77 2.15 -9.95
N SER A 87 -18.61 3.35 -9.40
CA SER A 87 -19.56 4.44 -9.61
C SER A 87 -19.61 4.86 -11.07
N THR A 88 -18.45 5.08 -11.69
CA THR A 88 -18.36 5.46 -13.11
C THR A 88 -19.00 4.42 -14.02
N ARG A 89 -18.79 3.13 -13.77
CA ARG A 89 -19.43 2.04 -14.53
C ARG A 89 -20.95 2.06 -14.38
N GLN A 90 -21.46 2.26 -13.17
CA GLN A 90 -22.91 2.31 -12.91
C GLN A 90 -23.56 3.52 -13.59
N GLU A 91 -22.93 4.68 -13.53
CA GLU A 91 -23.40 5.90 -14.20
C GLU A 91 -23.45 5.72 -15.71
N LEU A 92 -22.39 5.16 -16.31
CA LEU A 92 -22.36 4.89 -17.75
C LEU A 92 -23.42 3.85 -18.16
N ALA A 93 -23.60 2.79 -17.38
CA ALA A 93 -24.62 1.78 -17.64
C ALA A 93 -26.02 2.40 -17.65
N ARG A 94 -26.36 3.18 -16.62
CA ARG A 94 -27.65 3.89 -16.54
C ARG A 94 -27.85 4.85 -17.71
N ALA A 95 -26.81 5.58 -18.12
CA ALA A 95 -26.90 6.48 -19.26
C ALA A 95 -27.22 5.74 -20.56
N VAL A 96 -26.62 4.55 -20.76
CA VAL A 96 -26.88 3.69 -21.92
C VAL A 96 -28.30 3.09 -21.85
N GLU A 97 -28.73 2.60 -20.70
CA GLU A 97 -30.09 2.07 -20.47
C GLU A 97 -31.16 3.14 -20.77
N ASN A 98 -30.98 4.35 -20.22
CA ASN A 98 -31.86 5.49 -20.47
C ASN A 98 -31.90 5.87 -21.96
N TRP A 99 -30.75 5.87 -22.63
CA TRP A 99 -30.67 6.17 -24.07
C TRP A 99 -31.44 5.13 -24.92
N ASN A 100 -31.39 3.86 -24.51
CA ASN A 100 -32.08 2.77 -25.21
C ASN A 100 -33.60 2.72 -24.92
N GLY A 101 -34.12 3.63 -24.08
CA GLY A 101 -35.54 3.65 -23.70
C GLY A 101 -35.92 2.57 -22.69
N GLU A 102 -34.94 1.90 -22.06
CA GLU A 102 -35.14 0.91 -21.01
C GLU A 102 -35.29 1.58 -19.64
N THR A 103 -36.20 2.54 -19.50
CA THR A 103 -36.59 3.05 -18.18
C THR A 103 -37.79 2.25 -17.66
N VAL A 104 -37.52 1.44 -16.64
CA VAL A 104 -38.52 0.91 -15.72
C VAL A 104 -39.11 2.10 -14.94
N GLU A 105 -40.44 2.22 -14.94
CA GLU A 105 -41.21 3.12 -14.05
C GLU A 105 -40.83 2.93 -12.57
#